data_AF-A0A0J9R7L4-F1
#
_entry.id   AF-A0A0J9R7L4-F1
#
_cell.length_a   1.000
_cell.length_b   1.000
_cell.length_c   1.000
_cell.angle_alpha   90.00
_cell.angle_beta   90.00
_cell.angle_gamma   90.00
#
_symmetry.space_group_name_H-M   'P 1'
#
loop_
_entity.id
_entity.type
_entity.pdbx_description
1 polymer ?
#
loop_
_entity_poly.entity_id
_entity_poly.type
_entity_poly.pdbx_seq_one_letter_code
_entity_poly.pdbx_strand_id
1 'polypeptide(L)'
;MLANLLRILYRININYYFVFARVPTGGLDFAPADETYAGWGVAQLRHWFRVVLGLGRESRTGAPGPVAINRTCGIVEVHRESAVLNVPKCPDSAVLWHSVSLVKGRYPPHFINLWEKYDNEKGSENDHPELFGDNQLFAVLELKFAGSDMANFKFLNSEQSYYALKQIILALAVGEEAYQFEHRDLHLGNILIEYTNKKHVICTFKNTKLTVPSKGVNVTIIDYTLSRITINDCCYFNDLSRDEELFQATGDYQYDVYRMMRNEVKNNWSSFSPKTNIIWLSYVIVKILDSVKYKSINTKVHRMYINKIKELQNIIMTFQSASQCANYLFNLN
;
A
#
# COMPACT_ATOMS: atom_id res chain seq x y z
N MET A 1 9.01 9.63 -13.29
CA MET A 1 9.00 10.81 -12.41
C MET A 1 7.74 10.76 -11.52
N LEU A 2 7.57 9.68 -10.74
CA LEU A 2 6.30 9.37 -10.07
C LEU A 2 6.43 8.54 -8.78
N ALA A 3 7.62 8.37 -8.25
CA ALA A 3 7.85 7.61 -7.02
C ALA A 3 8.62 8.51 -6.08
N ASN A 4 7.91 9.40 -5.37
CA ASN A 4 8.44 10.12 -4.22
C ASN A 4 7.29 10.87 -3.52
N LEU A 5 6.30 10.09 -3.08
CA LEU A 5 5.44 10.49 -1.97
C LEU A 5 6.34 10.57 -0.75
N LEU A 6 6.58 11.78 -0.25
CA LEU A 6 7.39 12.07 0.94
C LEU A 6 6.94 11.18 2.12
N ARG A 7 7.59 10.03 2.26
CA ARG A 7 7.54 9.18 3.45
C ARG A 7 8.46 9.78 4.49
N ILE A 8 8.10 10.95 5.00
CA ILE A 8 8.72 11.42 6.24
C ILE A 8 8.12 10.55 7.35
N LEU A 9 8.76 9.42 7.61
CA LEU A 9 8.42 8.52 8.71
C LEU A 9 8.69 9.24 10.04
N TYR A 10 7.75 10.06 10.49
CA TYR A 10 7.89 10.75 11.76
C TYR A 10 7.09 10.08 12.86
N ARG A 11 7.79 9.73 13.94
CA ARG A 11 7.25 9.14 15.17
C ARG A 11 6.95 10.28 16.15
N ILE A 12 5.83 10.99 15.97
CA ILE A 12 5.36 12.02 16.92
C ILE A 12 4.96 11.35 18.25
N ASN A 13 4.38 10.17 18.14
CA ASN A 13 3.96 9.33 19.23
C ASN A 13 4.31 7.90 18.84
N ILE A 14 4.65 7.03 19.79
CA ILE A 14 5.20 5.68 19.53
C ILE A 14 4.32 4.83 18.58
N ASN A 15 3.06 5.23 18.40
CA ASN A 15 2.01 4.47 17.74
C ASN A 15 1.61 4.97 16.33
N TYR A 16 2.09 6.11 15.82
CA TYR A 16 1.63 6.67 14.54
C TYR A 16 2.76 7.22 13.66
N TYR A 17 2.54 7.23 12.34
CA TYR A 17 3.35 7.89 11.32
C TYR A 17 2.47 8.67 10.33
N PHE A 18 3.07 9.64 9.65
CA PHE A 18 2.37 10.55 8.75
C PHE A 18 2.89 10.43 7.31
N VAL A 19 1.99 10.50 6.33
CA VAL A 19 2.34 10.61 4.91
C VAL A 19 1.80 11.92 4.39
N PHE A 20 2.67 12.72 3.74
CA PHE A 20 2.31 13.99 3.14
C PHE A 20 2.29 13.85 1.62
N ALA A 21 1.10 13.95 1.03
CA ALA A 21 0.89 13.95 -0.41
C ALA A 21 0.64 15.37 -0.91
N ARG A 22 1.51 15.87 -1.79
CA ARG A 22 1.36 17.18 -2.42
C ARG A 22 0.12 17.19 -3.32
N VAL A 23 -0.72 18.22 -3.17
CA VAL A 23 -1.84 18.49 -4.07
C VAL A 23 -1.46 19.63 -5.02
N PRO A 24 -1.32 19.40 -6.34
CA PRO A 24 -0.99 20.45 -7.29
C PRO A 24 -2.02 21.59 -7.24
N THR A 25 -1.55 22.84 -7.16
CA THR A 25 -2.40 24.04 -7.10
C THR A 25 -2.62 24.68 -8.48
N GLY A 26 -2.03 24.14 -9.55
CA GLY A 26 -2.19 24.65 -10.91
C GLY A 26 -3.59 24.35 -11.46
N GLY A 27 -4.44 25.37 -11.54
CA GLY A 27 -5.74 25.34 -12.24
C GLY A 27 -7.00 25.33 -11.36
N LEU A 28 -6.87 25.45 -10.03
CA LEU A 28 -8.01 25.59 -9.12
C LEU A 28 -7.90 26.90 -8.37
N ASP A 29 -8.63 27.92 -8.83
CA ASP A 29 -8.82 29.17 -8.10
C ASP A 29 -9.62 28.86 -6.81
N PHE A 30 -8.94 28.89 -5.67
CA PHE A 30 -9.59 28.80 -4.36
C PHE A 30 -10.02 30.21 -3.93
N ALA A 31 -11.34 30.42 -3.82
CA ALA A 31 -11.86 31.58 -3.11
C ALA A 31 -11.43 31.53 -1.63
N PRO A 32 -11.05 32.67 -1.01
CA PRO A 32 -10.64 32.68 0.39
C PRO A 32 -11.82 32.28 1.29
N ALA A 33 -11.55 31.42 2.27
CA ALA A 33 -12.54 31.05 3.28
C ALA A 33 -12.70 32.22 4.26
N ASP A 34 -13.91 32.78 4.33
CA ASP A 34 -14.29 33.74 5.35
C ASP A 34 -14.21 33.10 6.74
N GLU A 35 -13.49 33.78 7.65
CA GLU A 35 -13.32 33.44 9.06
C GLU A 35 -14.62 33.65 9.86
N THR A 36 -15.65 32.81 9.73
CA THR A 36 -16.80 32.88 10.65
C THR A 36 -17.58 31.56 10.83
N TYR A 37 -16.95 30.41 11.05
CA TYR A 37 -17.68 29.23 11.57
C TYR A 37 -16.86 28.41 12.56
N ALA A 38 -16.68 28.98 13.76
CA ALA A 38 -16.39 28.22 14.96
C ALA A 38 -17.71 27.62 15.49
N GLY A 39 -17.78 26.30 15.57
CA GLY A 39 -18.91 25.55 16.14
C GLY A 39 -19.69 24.75 15.10
N TRP A 40 -20.17 23.59 15.52
CA TRP A 40 -20.91 22.56 14.77
C TRP A 40 -20.02 21.45 14.17
N GLY A 41 -19.82 20.43 14.99
CA GLY A 41 -18.95 19.30 14.73
C GLY A 41 -19.43 18.31 13.67
N VAL A 42 -18.45 17.59 13.12
CA VAL A 42 -18.44 16.21 12.58
C VAL A 42 -19.45 15.83 11.47
N ALA A 43 -20.54 16.57 11.24
CA ALA A 43 -21.55 16.26 10.25
C ALA A 43 -21.41 17.03 8.91
N GLN A 44 -20.63 18.12 8.85
CA GLN A 44 -20.46 18.93 7.63
C GLN A 44 -19.20 18.62 6.81
N LEU A 45 -18.25 17.81 7.30
CA LEU A 45 -17.08 17.35 6.54
C LEU A 45 -17.44 16.37 5.41
N ARG A 46 -18.67 15.82 5.40
CA ARG A 46 -19.17 14.97 4.31
C ARG A 46 -19.56 15.75 3.05
N HIS A 47 -19.82 17.06 3.16
CA HIS A 47 -20.29 17.86 2.02
C HIS A 47 -19.18 18.64 1.32
N TRP A 48 -18.12 19.03 2.05
CA TRP A 48 -17.00 19.79 1.46
C TRP A 48 -16.07 18.95 0.57
N PHE A 49 -15.96 17.64 0.80
CA PHE A 49 -15.24 16.73 -0.11
C PHE A 49 -15.98 16.47 -1.43
N ARG A 50 -17.29 16.73 -1.53
CA ARG A 50 -18.02 16.62 -2.81
C ARG A 50 -17.72 17.77 -3.78
N VAL A 51 -17.30 18.93 -3.27
CA VAL A 51 -17.16 20.17 -4.06
C VAL A 51 -15.75 20.31 -4.64
N VAL A 52 -14.72 19.74 -4.01
CA VAL A 52 -13.33 19.78 -4.51
C VAL A 52 -13.02 18.67 -5.54
N LEU A 53 -13.92 17.69 -5.69
CA LEU A 53 -13.74 16.50 -6.54
C LEU A 53 -14.50 16.54 -7.89
N GLY A 54 -15.05 17.67 -8.32
CA GLY A 54 -15.60 17.79 -9.67
C GLY A 54 -16.72 16.77 -10.01
N LEU A 55 -17.44 16.24 -9.02
CA LEU A 55 -18.70 15.55 -9.26
C LEU A 55 -19.83 16.59 -9.25
N GLY A 56 -19.97 17.25 -10.40
CA GLY A 56 -21.24 17.86 -10.76
C GLY A 56 -22.35 16.82 -10.65
N ARG A 57 -23.55 17.28 -10.27
CA ARG A 57 -24.77 16.46 -10.28
C ARG A 57 -24.86 15.70 -11.61
N GLU A 58 -24.73 14.38 -11.59
CA GLU A 58 -25.36 13.58 -12.64
C GLU A 58 -26.83 13.42 -12.28
N SER A 59 -27.67 14.05 -13.09
CA SER A 59 -29.03 13.62 -13.32
C SER A 59 -29.06 12.10 -13.50
N ARG A 60 -29.91 11.43 -12.72
CA ARG A 60 -30.26 10.02 -12.89
C ARG A 60 -30.56 9.74 -14.36
N THR A 61 -29.65 9.04 -15.05
CA THR A 61 -29.89 8.03 -16.10
C THR A 61 -28.55 7.71 -16.79
N GLY A 62 -27.90 6.60 -16.41
CA GLY A 62 -26.69 6.10 -17.06
C GLY A 62 -25.95 5.10 -16.18
N ALA A 63 -25.57 3.95 -16.71
CA ALA A 63 -24.91 2.86 -15.97
C ALA A 63 -23.54 3.26 -15.41
N PRO A 64 -23.07 2.67 -14.28
CA PRO A 64 -21.75 2.96 -13.73
C PRO A 64 -20.65 2.51 -14.69
N GLY A 65 -19.86 3.46 -15.19
CA GLY A 65 -18.66 3.22 -15.99
C GLY A 65 -17.37 3.30 -15.15
N PRO A 66 -16.22 2.82 -15.68
CA PRO A 66 -14.94 2.97 -15.01
C PRO A 66 -14.55 4.44 -14.88
N VAL A 67 -14.23 4.90 -13.67
CA VAL A 67 -13.83 6.29 -13.39
C VAL A 67 -12.31 6.36 -13.36
N ALA A 68 -11.72 6.96 -14.40
CA ALA A 68 -10.31 7.31 -14.39
C ALA A 68 -10.14 8.63 -13.61
N ILE A 69 -9.37 8.60 -12.53
CA ILE A 69 -9.20 9.75 -11.65
C ILE A 69 -7.82 10.36 -11.86
N ASN A 70 -7.72 11.68 -11.83
CA ASN A 70 -6.46 12.39 -11.99
C ASN A 70 -5.43 11.92 -10.94
N ARG A 71 -4.16 11.70 -11.30
CA ARG A 71 -3.17 10.94 -10.48
C ARG A 71 -3.20 11.26 -8.98
N THR A 72 -3.14 12.52 -8.58
CA THR A 72 -3.17 12.91 -7.15
C THR A 72 -4.51 12.64 -6.47
N CYS A 73 -5.61 12.88 -7.18
CA CYS A 73 -6.96 12.61 -6.71
C CYS A 73 -7.21 11.08 -6.61
N GLY A 74 -6.68 10.31 -7.57
CA GLY A 74 -6.73 8.86 -7.58
C GLY A 74 -5.95 8.24 -6.43
N ILE A 75 -4.78 8.79 -6.07
CA ILE A 75 -4.01 8.36 -4.89
C ILE A 75 -4.84 8.55 -3.62
N VAL A 76 -5.42 9.73 -3.39
CA VAL A 76 -6.20 10.01 -2.17
C VAL A 76 -7.46 9.14 -2.10
N GLU A 77 -8.15 8.96 -3.21
CA GLU A 77 -9.33 8.08 -3.27
C GLU A 77 -8.96 6.61 -3.08
N VAL A 78 -7.94 6.09 -3.77
CA VAL A 78 -7.46 4.71 -3.58
C VAL A 78 -6.95 4.49 -2.16
N HIS A 79 -6.29 5.47 -1.53
CA HIS A 79 -5.86 5.38 -0.13
C HIS A 79 -7.05 5.39 0.85
N ARG A 80 -8.04 6.24 0.61
CA ARG A 80 -9.27 6.25 1.42
C ARG A 80 -10.09 4.98 1.25
N GLU A 81 -10.22 4.49 0.02
CA GLU A 81 -11.01 3.32 -0.33
C GLU A 81 -10.26 2.02 -0.01
N SER A 82 -8.93 2.00 -0.03
CA SER A 82 -8.13 0.92 0.58
C SER A 82 -8.20 0.95 2.11
N ALA A 83 -8.63 2.03 2.75
CA ALA A 83 -9.07 1.96 4.14
C ALA A 83 -10.30 1.04 4.31
N VAL A 84 -11.02 0.69 3.22
CA VAL A 84 -12.05 -0.36 3.19
C VAL A 84 -11.40 -1.77 3.09
N LEU A 85 -10.15 -1.89 2.61
CA LEU A 85 -9.30 -3.07 2.83
C LEU A 85 -8.84 -3.23 4.28
N ASN A 86 -9.20 -2.30 5.19
CA ASN A 86 -9.27 -2.62 6.63
C ASN A 86 -10.46 -3.53 6.87
N VAL A 87 -10.37 -4.71 6.31
CA VAL A 87 -11.42 -5.69 6.37
C VAL A 87 -11.51 -6.13 7.83
N PRO A 88 -12.70 -6.14 8.46
CA PRO A 88 -12.93 -6.82 9.74
C PRO A 88 -12.52 -8.30 9.69
N LYS A 89 -12.27 -8.83 8.49
CA LYS A 89 -11.86 -10.19 8.23
C LYS A 89 -10.39 -10.42 8.55
N CYS A 90 -9.45 -9.47 8.44
CA CYS A 90 -8.03 -9.67 8.82
C CYS A 90 -7.49 -8.47 9.64
N PRO A 91 -7.96 -8.29 10.89
CA PRO A 91 -7.71 -7.08 11.67
C PRO A 91 -6.23 -6.90 12.05
N ASP A 92 -5.45 -7.97 12.07
CA ASP A 92 -4.03 -7.91 12.43
C ASP A 92 -3.16 -7.47 11.24
N SER A 93 -3.53 -7.75 9.98
CA SER A 93 -2.71 -7.39 8.81
C SER A 93 -3.05 -6.05 8.16
N ALA A 94 -4.06 -5.35 8.70
CA ALA A 94 -4.58 -4.10 8.15
C ALA A 94 -3.78 -2.88 8.64
N VAL A 95 -3.57 -1.90 7.75
CA VAL A 95 -3.04 -0.58 8.14
C VAL A 95 -4.12 0.13 8.94
N LEU A 96 -3.94 0.35 10.24
CA LEU A 96 -4.95 1.08 11.01
C LEU A 96 -4.83 2.58 10.73
N TRP A 97 -5.78 3.12 9.96
CA TRP A 97 -5.89 4.54 9.68
C TRP A 97 -6.40 5.28 10.91
N HIS A 98 -5.77 6.40 11.25
CA HIS A 98 -6.26 7.28 12.31
C HIS A 98 -7.07 8.44 11.73
N SER A 99 -6.48 9.18 10.78
CA SER A 99 -7.10 10.37 10.20
C SER A 99 -6.57 10.67 8.80
N VAL A 100 -7.36 11.39 8.01
CA VAL A 100 -6.91 12.02 6.76
C VAL A 100 -7.34 13.48 6.81
N SER A 101 -6.38 14.38 6.61
CA SER A 101 -6.61 15.83 6.68
C SER A 101 -6.07 16.52 5.43
N LEU A 102 -6.77 17.52 4.91
CA LEU A 102 -6.24 18.44 3.91
C LEU A 102 -5.72 19.67 4.64
N VAL A 103 -4.42 19.94 4.52
CA VAL A 103 -3.75 21.09 5.16
C VAL A 103 -3.18 22.04 4.10
N LYS A 104 -3.12 23.32 4.43
CA LYS A 104 -2.54 24.37 3.58
C LYS A 104 -1.39 25.05 4.32
N GLY A 105 -0.27 25.28 3.67
CA GLY A 105 0.85 26.03 4.25
C GLY A 105 2.22 25.50 3.84
N ARG A 106 3.27 26.03 4.45
CA ARG A 106 4.63 25.50 4.34
C ARG A 106 4.82 24.26 5.21
N TYR A 107 5.90 23.53 4.96
CA TYR A 107 6.37 22.56 5.93
C TYR A 107 6.78 23.26 7.24
N PRO A 108 6.28 22.80 8.40
CA PRO A 108 6.77 23.22 9.71
C PRO A 108 8.30 23.09 9.82
N PRO A 109 9.02 24.09 10.39
CA PRO A 109 10.49 24.07 10.49
C PRO A 109 11.06 22.79 11.13
N HIS A 110 10.35 22.24 12.11
CA HIS A 110 10.72 20.99 12.75
C HIS A 110 10.73 19.79 11.77
N PHE A 111 9.80 19.72 10.83
CA PHE A 111 9.81 18.67 9.80
C PHE A 111 10.91 18.85 8.77
N ILE A 112 11.27 20.11 8.47
CA ILE A 112 12.42 20.42 7.61
C ILE A 112 13.70 19.88 8.25
N ASN A 113 13.96 20.23 9.52
CA ASN A 113 15.14 19.75 10.25
C ASN A 113 15.23 18.21 10.30
N LEU A 114 14.09 17.52 10.42
CA LEU A 114 14.04 16.06 10.42
C LEU A 114 14.33 15.47 9.04
N TRP A 115 13.80 16.10 7.99
CA TRP A 115 14.11 15.73 6.61
C TRP A 115 15.61 15.92 6.33
N GLU A 116 16.18 17.06 6.70
CA GLU A 116 17.61 17.35 6.53
C GLU A 116 18.47 16.35 7.31
N LYS A 117 18.10 16.02 8.55
CA LYS A 117 18.80 15.00 9.32
C LYS A 117 18.78 13.64 8.61
N TYR A 118 17.62 13.24 8.08
CA TYR A 118 17.50 11.99 7.34
C TYR A 118 18.34 12.02 6.06
N ASP A 119 18.26 13.10 5.28
CA ASP A 119 19.01 13.27 4.04
C ASP A 119 20.54 13.23 4.29
N ASN A 120 21.01 13.89 5.34
CA ASN A 120 22.42 13.83 5.74
C ASN A 120 22.88 12.41 6.14
N GLU A 121 22.01 11.60 6.76
CA GLU A 121 22.35 10.25 7.23
C GLU A 121 22.19 9.16 6.16
N LYS A 122 21.26 9.34 5.21
CA LYS A 122 20.81 8.29 4.29
C LYS A 122 20.79 8.70 2.82
N GLY A 123 20.81 9.98 2.53
CA GLY A 123 20.44 10.54 1.23
C GLY A 123 18.92 10.46 0.98
N SER A 124 18.40 11.45 0.29
CA SER A 124 17.02 11.53 -0.18
C SER A 124 17.01 11.89 -1.67
N GLU A 125 16.21 11.15 -2.43
CA GLU A 125 15.91 11.47 -3.83
C GLU A 125 14.75 12.48 -3.97
N ASN A 126 14.14 12.88 -2.85
CA ASN A 126 13.08 13.89 -2.82
C ASN A 126 13.66 15.30 -2.86
N ASP A 127 12.93 16.24 -3.45
CA ASP A 127 13.25 17.65 -3.33
C ASP A 127 13.09 18.15 -1.87
N HIS A 128 13.89 19.14 -1.51
CA HIS A 128 13.89 19.73 -0.17
C HIS A 128 12.53 20.37 0.18
N PRO A 129 11.88 20.03 1.32
CA PRO A 129 10.50 20.45 1.62
C PRO A 129 10.30 21.97 1.77
N GLU A 130 11.38 22.74 1.93
CA GLU A 130 11.32 24.21 1.98
C GLU A 130 10.87 24.86 0.66
N LEU A 131 10.92 24.13 -0.46
CA LEU A 131 10.45 24.64 -1.75
C LEU A 131 8.95 24.98 -1.78
N PHE A 132 8.17 24.46 -0.82
CA PHE A 132 6.72 24.66 -0.75
C PHE A 132 6.35 25.93 0.02
N GLY A 133 5.66 26.86 -0.66
CA GLY A 133 5.17 28.12 -0.08
C GLY A 133 3.82 28.00 0.65
N ASP A 134 3.34 29.12 1.20
CA ASP A 134 2.16 29.20 2.09
C ASP A 134 0.84 28.76 1.45
N ASN A 135 0.79 28.69 0.12
CA ASN A 135 -0.40 28.27 -0.61
C ASN A 135 -0.43 26.79 -1.01
N GLN A 136 0.62 26.03 -0.70
CA GLN A 136 0.67 24.61 -1.04
C GLN A 136 -0.35 23.83 -0.20
N LEU A 137 -1.13 22.98 -0.87
CA LEU A 137 -2.04 22.03 -0.24
C LEU A 137 -1.37 20.65 -0.08
N PHE A 138 -1.59 20.00 1.05
CA PHE A 138 -1.14 18.64 1.32
C PHE A 138 -2.29 17.80 1.86
N ALA A 139 -2.43 16.59 1.35
CA ALA A 139 -3.18 15.55 2.05
C ALA A 139 -2.24 14.87 3.05
N VAL A 140 -2.63 14.89 4.32
CA VAL A 140 -1.89 14.29 5.45
C VAL A 140 -2.64 13.05 5.90
N LEU A 141 -2.00 11.91 5.76
CA LEU A 141 -2.53 10.61 6.18
C LEU A 141 -1.84 10.22 7.48
N GLU A 142 -2.60 10.08 8.55
CA GLU A 142 -2.11 9.59 9.83
C GLU A 142 -2.43 8.10 9.97
N LEU A 143 -1.37 7.30 10.07
CA LEU A 143 -1.41 5.85 10.01
C LEU A 143 -0.78 5.26 11.27
N LYS A 144 -1.32 4.16 11.78
CA LYS A 144 -0.71 3.46 12.91
C LYS A 144 0.65 2.90 12.48
N PHE A 145 1.67 3.12 13.29
CA PHE A 145 2.97 2.49 13.14
C PHE A 145 2.85 0.97 13.11
N ALA A 146 3.41 0.36 12.07
CA ALA A 146 3.33 -1.08 11.80
C ALA A 146 4.72 -1.73 11.64
N GLY A 147 5.73 -1.15 12.29
CA GLY A 147 7.09 -1.68 12.30
C GLY A 147 7.98 -1.13 11.19
N SER A 148 8.96 -1.93 10.77
CA SER A 148 9.95 -1.55 9.76
C SER A 148 9.66 -2.26 8.44
N ASP A 149 10.07 -1.67 7.32
CA ASP A 149 9.97 -2.33 6.02
C ASP A 149 10.76 -3.65 5.99
N MET A 150 10.32 -4.58 5.14
CA MET A 150 10.90 -5.93 5.06
C MET A 150 12.36 -5.91 4.57
N ALA A 151 12.77 -4.92 3.78
CA ALA A 151 14.16 -4.81 3.31
C ALA A 151 15.13 -4.54 4.47
N ASN A 152 14.69 -3.77 5.47
CA ASN A 152 15.47 -3.46 6.66
C ASN A 152 15.21 -4.38 7.85
N PHE A 153 14.12 -5.13 7.85
CA PHE A 153 13.79 -6.06 8.92
C PHE A 153 14.76 -7.24 9.03
N LYS A 154 15.07 -7.65 10.27
CA LYS A 154 15.94 -8.80 10.54
C LYS A 154 15.14 -9.96 11.15
N PHE A 155 14.82 -10.94 10.32
CA PHE A 155 14.14 -12.16 10.73
C PHE A 155 15.00 -13.02 11.66
N LEU A 156 14.36 -13.72 12.59
CA LEU A 156 15.04 -14.69 13.44
C LEU A 156 15.61 -15.84 12.60
N ASN A 157 14.74 -16.46 11.79
CA ASN A 157 15.07 -17.55 10.87
C ASN A 157 14.01 -17.57 9.74
N SER A 158 14.09 -18.51 8.81
CA SER A 158 13.18 -18.57 7.66
C SER A 158 11.80 -19.12 7.98
N GLU A 159 11.57 -19.71 9.17
CA GLU A 159 10.22 -19.99 9.63
C GLU A 159 9.44 -18.67 9.77
N GLN A 160 10.08 -17.65 10.36
CA GLN A 160 9.45 -16.35 10.53
C GLN A 160 9.13 -15.67 9.19
N SER A 161 10.05 -15.70 8.22
CA SER A 161 9.78 -15.12 6.88
C SER A 161 8.76 -15.93 6.08
N TYR A 162 8.75 -17.27 6.21
CA TYR A 162 7.73 -18.11 5.60
C TYR A 162 6.32 -17.79 6.13
N TYR A 163 6.15 -17.64 7.44
CA TYR A 163 4.85 -17.27 8.01
C TYR A 163 4.47 -15.80 7.72
N ALA A 164 5.45 -14.90 7.58
CA ALA A 164 5.19 -13.55 7.05
C ALA A 164 4.67 -13.61 5.61
N LEU A 165 5.29 -14.42 4.74
CA LEU A 165 4.82 -14.66 3.37
C LEU A 165 3.39 -15.22 3.34
N LYS A 166 3.04 -16.14 4.23
CA LYS A 166 1.66 -16.63 4.35
C LYS A 166 0.68 -15.52 4.74
N GLN A 167 1.06 -14.60 5.61
CA GLN A 167 0.23 -13.44 5.96
C GLN A 167 0.02 -12.51 4.76
N ILE A 168 1.08 -12.24 3.97
CA ILE A 168 1.01 -11.42 2.74
C ILE A 168 0.03 -12.03 1.73
N ILE A 169 0.23 -13.31 1.40
CA ILE A 169 -0.62 -14.03 0.43
C ILE A 169 -2.08 -13.99 0.86
N LEU A 170 -2.33 -14.19 2.16
CA LEU A 170 -3.68 -14.19 2.70
C LEU A 170 -4.32 -12.79 2.69
N ALA A 171 -3.55 -11.74 2.99
CA ALA A 171 -4.04 -10.35 2.91
C ALA A 171 -4.44 -9.98 1.47
N LEU A 172 -3.60 -10.32 0.49
CA LEU A 172 -3.90 -10.12 -0.93
C LEU A 172 -5.14 -10.92 -1.36
N ALA A 173 -5.21 -12.20 -0.97
CA ALA A 173 -6.35 -13.07 -1.27
C ALA A 173 -7.67 -12.52 -0.73
N VAL A 174 -7.69 -11.97 0.50
CA VAL A 174 -8.88 -11.32 1.05
C VAL A 174 -9.25 -10.06 0.28
N GLY A 175 -8.26 -9.24 -0.11
CA GLY A 175 -8.49 -8.06 -0.93
C GLY A 175 -9.07 -8.41 -2.31
N GLU A 176 -8.54 -9.44 -2.96
CA GLU A 176 -9.03 -9.95 -4.24
C GLU A 176 -10.50 -10.35 -4.16
N GLU A 177 -10.87 -11.16 -3.16
CA GLU A 177 -12.24 -11.66 -3.00
C GLU A 177 -13.23 -10.56 -2.60
N ALA A 178 -12.81 -9.60 -1.79
CA ALA A 178 -13.70 -8.57 -1.27
C ALA A 178 -13.87 -7.39 -2.25
N TYR A 179 -12.82 -7.04 -3.01
CA TYR A 179 -12.80 -5.78 -3.76
C TYR A 179 -12.07 -5.86 -5.10
N GLN A 180 -11.81 -7.04 -5.64
CA GLN A 180 -11.01 -7.19 -6.87
C GLN A 180 -9.68 -6.42 -6.76
N PHE A 181 -9.04 -6.52 -5.60
CA PHE A 181 -7.85 -5.75 -5.28
C PHE A 181 -6.60 -6.25 -6.00
N GLU A 182 -5.82 -5.32 -6.53
CA GLU A 182 -4.46 -5.53 -7.00
C GLU A 182 -3.55 -4.47 -6.38
N HIS A 183 -2.44 -4.88 -5.76
CA HIS A 183 -1.52 -3.90 -5.15
C HIS A 183 -0.73 -3.12 -6.19
N ARG A 184 -0.22 -3.84 -7.21
CA ARG A 184 0.58 -3.33 -8.35
C ARG A 184 1.89 -2.62 -8.00
N ASP A 185 2.30 -2.65 -6.74
CA ASP A 185 3.60 -2.09 -6.30
C ASP A 185 4.15 -2.72 -5.02
N LEU A 186 4.06 -4.05 -4.87
CA LEU A 186 4.37 -4.72 -3.61
C LEU A 186 5.87 -5.06 -3.47
N HIS A 187 6.73 -4.05 -3.58
CA HIS A 187 8.16 -4.20 -3.30
C HIS A 187 8.43 -4.30 -1.78
N LEU A 188 9.65 -4.69 -1.37
CA LEU A 188 9.96 -4.92 0.05
C LEU A 188 9.76 -3.68 0.95
N GLY A 189 9.84 -2.49 0.37
CA GLY A 189 9.57 -1.22 1.05
C GLY A 189 8.08 -1.01 1.40
N ASN A 190 7.19 -1.80 0.80
CA ASN A 190 5.73 -1.70 0.96
C ASN A 190 5.16 -2.81 1.85
N ILE A 191 6.05 -3.59 2.47
CA ILE A 191 5.70 -4.65 3.40
C ILE A 191 6.34 -4.29 4.75
N LEU A 192 5.53 -3.87 5.70
CA LEU A 192 5.97 -3.57 7.05
C LEU A 192 5.87 -4.81 7.94
N ILE A 193 6.86 -4.98 8.81
CA ILE A 193 6.96 -6.09 9.76
C ILE A 193 7.11 -5.53 11.18
N GLU A 194 6.17 -5.90 12.04
CA GLU A 194 6.18 -5.58 13.47
C GLU A 194 6.39 -6.85 14.30
N TYR A 195 7.20 -6.77 15.37
CA TYR A 195 7.27 -7.85 16.34
C TYR A 195 5.97 -7.93 17.15
N THR A 196 5.46 -9.13 17.37
CA THR A 196 4.22 -9.34 18.13
C THR A 196 4.32 -10.48 19.13
N ASN A 197 3.66 -10.32 20.27
CA ASN A 197 3.48 -11.38 21.27
C ASN A 197 2.27 -12.27 20.97
N LYS A 198 1.40 -11.86 20.03
CA LYS A 198 0.27 -12.68 19.58
C LYS A 198 0.81 -13.96 18.96
N LYS A 199 0.30 -15.12 19.36
CA LYS A 199 0.75 -16.42 18.81
C LYS A 199 0.21 -16.68 17.40
N HIS A 200 -0.92 -16.09 17.08
CA HIS A 200 -1.61 -16.30 15.82
C HIS A 200 -2.15 -14.98 15.28
N VAL A 201 -2.20 -14.90 13.95
CA VAL A 201 -2.93 -13.92 13.15
C VAL A 201 -4.22 -14.59 12.70
N ILE A 202 -5.35 -13.93 12.90
CA ILE A 202 -6.68 -14.46 12.55
C ILE A 202 -7.20 -13.71 11.34
N CYS A 203 -7.62 -14.47 10.33
CA CYS A 203 -8.16 -13.93 9.10
C CYS A 203 -9.42 -14.69 8.67
N THR A 204 -10.40 -14.03 8.06
CA THR A 204 -11.57 -14.68 7.45
C THR A 204 -11.46 -14.59 5.93
N PHE A 205 -11.33 -15.72 5.28
CA PHE A 205 -11.19 -15.83 3.84
C PHE A 205 -12.26 -16.78 3.30
N LYS A 206 -13.05 -16.33 2.30
CA LYS A 206 -14.23 -17.06 1.79
C LYS A 206 -15.15 -17.59 2.89
N ASN A 207 -15.46 -16.72 3.87
CA ASN A 207 -16.26 -17.04 5.06
C ASN A 207 -15.67 -18.12 5.99
N THR A 208 -14.44 -18.55 5.75
CA THR A 208 -13.71 -19.49 6.60
C THR A 208 -12.73 -18.74 7.48
N LYS A 209 -12.80 -18.97 8.80
CA LYS A 209 -11.86 -18.40 9.77
C LYS A 209 -10.55 -19.20 9.76
N LEU A 210 -9.49 -18.58 9.30
CA LEU A 210 -8.13 -19.10 9.28
C LEU A 210 -7.33 -18.57 10.47
N THR A 211 -6.53 -19.45 11.06
CA THR A 211 -5.61 -19.14 12.15
C THR A 211 -4.18 -19.42 11.68
N VAL A 212 -3.40 -18.37 11.49
CA VAL A 212 -2.03 -18.46 10.98
C VAL A 212 -1.05 -18.20 12.12
N PRO A 213 -0.11 -19.12 12.43
CA PRO A 213 0.96 -18.84 13.38
C PRO A 213 1.71 -17.55 13.01
N SER A 214 1.81 -16.61 13.94
CA SER A 214 2.51 -15.33 13.71
C SER A 214 4.02 -15.50 13.64
N LYS A 215 4.55 -16.50 14.36
CA LYS A 215 5.99 -16.68 14.61
C LYS A 215 6.67 -15.41 15.11
N GLY A 216 5.94 -14.65 15.92
CA GLY A 216 6.42 -13.43 16.55
C GLY A 216 6.46 -12.21 15.63
N VAL A 217 5.87 -12.29 14.42
CA VAL A 217 5.74 -11.14 13.52
C VAL A 217 4.31 -10.95 13.01
N ASN A 218 3.97 -9.69 12.79
CA ASN A 218 2.76 -9.25 12.15
C ASN A 218 3.13 -8.47 10.88
N VAL A 219 2.44 -8.75 9.77
CA VAL A 219 2.70 -8.11 8.48
C VAL A 219 1.63 -7.08 8.16
N THR A 220 2.05 -5.92 7.64
CA THR A 220 1.14 -4.90 7.13
C THR A 220 1.59 -4.46 5.75
N ILE A 221 0.69 -4.50 4.78
CA ILE A 221 0.93 -4.05 3.40
C ILE A 221 0.56 -2.57 3.30
N ILE A 222 1.42 -1.72 2.75
CA ILE A 222 1.23 -0.27 2.64
C ILE A 222 1.44 0.23 1.21
N ASP A 223 1.13 1.51 1.00
CA ASP A 223 1.33 2.25 -0.26
C ASP A 223 0.53 1.69 -1.43
N TYR A 224 -0.68 2.22 -1.56
CA TYR A 224 -1.64 1.80 -2.56
C TYR A 224 -1.68 2.72 -3.76
N THR A 225 -0.63 3.54 -3.95
CA THR A 225 -0.53 4.57 -5.00
C THR A 225 -0.81 4.01 -6.39
N LEU A 226 -0.32 2.80 -6.68
CA LEU A 226 -0.50 2.14 -7.99
C LEU A 226 -1.62 1.11 -8.00
N SER A 227 -2.30 0.91 -6.87
CA SER A 227 -3.26 -0.17 -6.70
C SER A 227 -4.52 0.02 -7.54
N ARG A 228 -5.28 -1.07 -7.68
CA ARG A 228 -6.59 -1.11 -8.32
C ARG A 228 -7.59 -1.82 -7.42
N ILE A 229 -8.79 -1.27 -7.30
CA ILE A 229 -9.85 -1.78 -6.43
C ILE A 229 -11.23 -1.47 -7.01
N THR A 230 -12.23 -2.31 -6.75
CA THR A 230 -13.65 -2.06 -7.07
C THR A 230 -14.44 -1.92 -5.77
N ILE A 231 -15.14 -0.79 -5.61
CA ILE A 231 -16.04 -0.54 -4.48
C ILE A 231 -17.35 0.02 -5.00
N ASN A 232 -18.49 -0.57 -4.59
CA ASN A 232 -19.83 -0.17 -5.05
C ASN A 232 -19.92 -0.07 -6.59
N ASP A 233 -19.34 -1.05 -7.28
CA ASP A 233 -19.24 -1.12 -8.75
C ASP A 233 -18.40 -0.01 -9.42
N CYS A 234 -17.77 0.87 -8.64
CA CYS A 234 -16.81 1.86 -9.13
C CYS A 234 -15.39 1.29 -9.07
N CYS A 235 -14.69 1.33 -10.21
CA CYS A 235 -13.29 0.94 -10.30
C CYS A 235 -12.38 2.14 -10.03
N TYR A 236 -11.53 2.04 -9.02
CA TYR A 236 -10.50 3.01 -8.66
C TYR A 236 -9.14 2.41 -8.99
N PHE A 237 -8.34 3.11 -9.78
CA PHE A 237 -7.01 2.65 -10.17
C PHE A 237 -6.13 3.84 -10.59
N ASN A 238 -4.82 3.64 -10.55
CA ASN A 238 -3.89 4.57 -11.19
C ASN A 238 -3.58 4.14 -12.62
N ASP A 239 -3.70 5.06 -13.58
CA ASP A 239 -3.39 4.79 -14.98
C ASP A 239 -1.88 4.97 -15.25
N LEU A 240 -1.22 3.84 -15.50
CA LEU A 240 0.20 3.77 -15.84
C LEU A 240 0.44 3.72 -17.36
N SER A 241 -0.60 3.79 -18.20
CA SER A 241 -0.50 3.59 -19.65
C SER A 241 0.50 4.50 -20.36
N ARG A 242 0.80 5.67 -19.77
CA ARG A 242 1.68 6.73 -20.29
C ARG A 242 3.00 6.90 -19.52
N ASP A 243 3.31 6.03 -18.56
CA ASP A 243 4.51 6.14 -17.75
C ASP A 243 5.69 5.37 -18.36
N GLU A 244 6.30 5.91 -19.42
CA GLU A 244 7.38 5.22 -20.13
C GLU A 244 8.63 5.01 -19.26
N GLU A 245 8.96 5.97 -18.39
CA GLU A 245 10.12 5.91 -17.51
C GLU A 245 10.04 4.70 -16.57
N LEU A 246 8.86 4.43 -16.01
CA LEU A 246 8.64 3.27 -15.13
C LEU A 246 8.98 1.94 -15.83
N PHE A 247 8.65 1.80 -17.12
CA PHE A 247 8.83 0.55 -17.87
C PHE A 247 10.21 0.41 -18.50
N GLN A 248 10.93 1.51 -18.72
CA GLN A 248 12.29 1.52 -19.26
C GLN A 248 13.37 1.35 -18.18
N ALA A 249 13.02 1.56 -16.90
CA ALA A 249 13.94 1.38 -15.79
C ALA A 249 14.52 -0.06 -15.72
N THR A 250 15.77 -0.17 -15.27
CA THR A 250 16.52 -1.44 -15.16
C THR A 250 17.36 -1.46 -13.87
N GLY A 251 17.94 -2.62 -13.53
CA GLY A 251 18.86 -2.76 -12.39
C GLY A 251 18.30 -3.50 -11.18
N ASP A 252 16.98 -3.70 -11.09
CA ASP A 252 16.33 -4.56 -10.10
C ASP A 252 15.18 -5.36 -10.74
N TYR A 253 14.93 -6.57 -10.23
CA TYR A 253 13.80 -7.41 -10.62
C TYR A 253 12.44 -6.71 -10.48
N GLN A 254 12.35 -5.70 -9.61
CA GLN A 254 11.17 -4.83 -9.48
C GLN A 254 10.74 -4.22 -10.83
N TYR A 255 11.70 -3.82 -11.68
CA TYR A 255 11.37 -3.24 -12.97
C TYR A 255 10.88 -4.26 -13.99
N ASP A 256 11.35 -5.51 -13.90
CA ASP A 256 10.79 -6.61 -14.69
C ASP A 256 9.33 -6.87 -14.31
N VAL A 257 8.99 -6.78 -13.01
CA VAL A 257 7.61 -6.94 -12.53
C VAL A 257 6.67 -5.92 -13.17
N TYR A 258 7.04 -4.64 -13.27
CA TYR A 258 6.20 -3.64 -13.95
C TYR A 258 5.96 -4.00 -15.43
N ARG A 259 6.99 -4.48 -16.14
CA ARG A 259 6.86 -4.95 -17.53
C ARG A 259 5.97 -6.18 -17.63
N MET A 260 6.13 -7.15 -16.74
CA MET A 260 5.28 -8.35 -16.67
C MET A 260 3.81 -7.98 -16.44
N MET A 261 3.53 -7.06 -15.51
CA MET A 261 2.16 -6.57 -15.28
C MET A 261 1.60 -5.85 -16.51
N ARG A 262 2.38 -4.97 -17.15
CA ARG A 262 1.95 -4.26 -18.37
C ARG A 262 1.56 -5.24 -19.48
N ASN A 263 2.32 -6.32 -19.65
CA ASN A 263 2.03 -7.39 -20.61
C ASN A 263 0.75 -8.15 -20.22
N GLU A 264 0.60 -8.50 -18.94
CA GLU A 264 -0.57 -9.20 -18.40
C GLU A 264 -1.86 -8.42 -18.64
N VAL A 265 -1.89 -7.14 -18.29
CA VAL A 265 -3.08 -6.28 -18.45
C VAL A 265 -3.20 -5.67 -19.84
N LYS A 266 -2.27 -5.97 -20.75
CA LYS A 266 -2.20 -5.42 -22.13
C LYS A 266 -2.29 -3.88 -22.14
N ASN A 267 -1.60 -3.24 -21.20
CA ASN A 267 -1.63 -1.79 -20.94
C ASN A 267 -3.02 -1.21 -20.56
N ASN A 268 -4.04 -2.04 -20.30
CA ASN A 268 -5.34 -1.61 -19.78
C ASN A 268 -5.39 -1.71 -18.25
N TRP A 269 -4.93 -0.67 -17.58
CA TRP A 269 -4.83 -0.63 -16.12
C TRP A 269 -6.18 -0.56 -15.39
N SER A 270 -7.30 -0.32 -16.09
CA SER A 270 -8.64 -0.42 -15.47
C SER A 270 -9.11 -1.87 -15.30
N SER A 271 -8.57 -2.79 -16.10
CA SER A 271 -8.94 -4.20 -16.06
C SER A 271 -8.54 -4.85 -14.74
N PHE A 272 -9.34 -5.82 -14.29
CA PHE A 272 -8.99 -6.65 -13.15
C PHE A 272 -8.22 -7.87 -13.63
N SER A 273 -6.94 -7.98 -13.25
CA SER A 273 -6.15 -9.19 -13.38
C SER A 273 -5.45 -9.50 -12.05
N PRO A 274 -5.97 -10.41 -11.22
CA PRO A 274 -5.33 -10.79 -9.96
C PRO A 274 -3.97 -11.49 -10.17
N LYS A 275 -3.63 -11.83 -11.42
CA LYS A 275 -2.30 -12.32 -11.79
C LYS A 275 -1.20 -11.32 -11.46
N THR A 276 -1.50 -10.01 -11.44
CA THR A 276 -0.52 -8.98 -11.04
C THR A 276 -0.05 -9.17 -9.59
N ASN A 277 -0.93 -9.60 -8.67
CA ASN A 277 -0.54 -9.94 -7.29
C ASN A 277 0.39 -11.17 -7.27
N ILE A 278 0.16 -12.17 -8.14
CA ILE A 278 1.06 -13.33 -8.27
C ILE A 278 2.44 -12.94 -8.78
N ILE A 279 2.51 -12.03 -9.76
CA ILE A 279 3.79 -11.49 -10.27
C ILE A 279 4.55 -10.76 -9.15
N TRP A 280 3.86 -9.99 -8.31
CA TRP A 280 4.50 -9.38 -7.15
C TRP A 280 4.91 -10.40 -6.08
N LEU A 281 4.12 -11.45 -5.84
CA LEU A 281 4.48 -12.52 -4.93
C LEU A 281 5.72 -13.28 -5.41
N SER A 282 5.91 -13.48 -6.72
CA SER A 282 7.14 -14.08 -7.25
C SER A 282 8.36 -13.21 -6.94
N TYR A 283 8.23 -11.88 -7.05
CA TYR A 283 9.26 -10.93 -6.60
C TYR A 283 9.54 -11.04 -5.10
N VAL A 284 8.51 -11.01 -4.26
CA VAL A 284 8.66 -11.09 -2.80
C VAL A 284 9.37 -12.39 -2.41
N ILE A 285 9.01 -13.53 -3.03
CA ILE A 285 9.65 -14.82 -2.76
C ILE A 285 11.15 -14.78 -3.11
N VAL A 286 11.50 -14.26 -4.29
CA VAL A 286 12.92 -14.10 -4.70
C VAL A 286 13.67 -13.24 -3.68
N LYS A 287 13.10 -12.10 -3.27
CA LYS A 287 13.75 -11.21 -2.31
C LYS A 287 13.84 -11.79 -0.89
N ILE A 288 12.87 -12.62 -0.47
CA ILE A 288 12.95 -13.37 0.79
C ILE A 288 14.09 -14.40 0.77
N LEU A 289 14.42 -14.96 -0.39
CA LEU A 289 15.51 -15.91 -0.54
C LEU A 289 16.88 -15.20 -0.62
N ASP A 290 16.94 -14.07 -1.32
CA ASP A 290 18.24 -13.49 -1.72
C ASP A 290 18.61 -12.17 -1.03
N SER A 291 17.65 -11.46 -0.40
CA SER A 291 17.87 -10.07 0.05
C SER A 291 17.54 -9.80 1.52
N VAL A 292 16.59 -10.54 2.14
CA VAL A 292 16.22 -10.29 3.54
C VAL A 292 17.27 -10.82 4.53
N LYS A 293 17.32 -10.21 5.71
CA LYS A 293 18.36 -10.51 6.73
C LYS A 293 17.85 -11.54 7.74
N TYR A 294 18.70 -12.53 8.06
CA TYR A 294 18.40 -13.58 9.03
C TYR A 294 19.42 -13.61 10.19
N LYS A 295 18.98 -13.93 11.42
CA LYS A 295 19.88 -14.13 12.58
C LYS A 295 20.43 -15.55 12.66
N SER A 296 19.60 -16.57 12.44
CA SER A 296 19.91 -17.97 12.77
C SER A 296 19.93 -18.89 11.54
N ILE A 297 20.79 -18.57 10.55
CA ILE A 297 20.88 -19.26 9.25
C ILE A 297 21.36 -20.71 9.33
N ASN A 298 22.15 -21.06 10.35
CA ASN A 298 22.77 -22.39 10.48
C ASN A 298 21.84 -23.46 11.07
N THR A 299 20.60 -23.10 11.43
CA THR A 299 19.66 -24.01 12.10
C THR A 299 18.96 -24.96 11.11
N LYS A 300 18.59 -26.16 11.58
CA LYS A 300 17.77 -27.11 10.79
C LYS A 300 16.44 -26.50 10.38
N VAL A 301 15.82 -25.72 11.28
CA VAL A 301 14.59 -24.99 11.02
C VAL A 301 14.77 -24.01 9.85
N HIS A 302 15.88 -23.26 9.82
CA HIS A 302 16.14 -22.33 8.73
C HIS A 302 16.25 -23.05 7.38
N ARG A 303 17.04 -24.14 7.30
CA ARG A 303 17.15 -24.92 6.05
C ARG A 303 15.80 -25.48 5.59
N MET A 304 15.02 -26.03 6.52
CA MET A 304 13.71 -26.61 6.23
C MET A 304 12.74 -25.58 5.62
N TYR A 305 12.64 -24.38 6.19
CA TYR A 305 11.72 -23.38 5.67
C TYR A 305 12.24 -22.65 4.43
N ILE A 306 13.56 -22.54 4.24
CA ILE A 306 14.11 -22.11 2.94
C ILE A 306 13.67 -23.07 1.82
N ASN A 307 13.73 -24.39 2.06
CA ASN A 307 13.25 -25.37 1.09
C ASN A 307 11.75 -25.20 0.79
N LYS A 308 10.91 -24.97 1.79
CA LYS A 308 9.48 -24.67 1.59
C LYS A 308 9.23 -23.40 0.77
N ILE A 309 10.05 -22.36 0.98
CA ILE A 309 9.95 -21.11 0.19
C ILE A 309 10.37 -21.38 -1.27
N LYS A 310 11.41 -22.19 -1.50
CA LYS A 310 11.84 -22.62 -2.84
C LYS A 310 10.80 -23.50 -3.55
N GLU A 311 10.17 -24.42 -2.83
CA GLU A 311 9.04 -25.21 -3.35
C GLU A 311 7.92 -24.29 -3.83
N LEU A 312 7.57 -23.26 -3.03
CA LEU A 312 6.57 -22.26 -3.43
C LEU A 312 7.05 -21.41 -4.63
N GLN A 313 8.32 -21.01 -4.67
CA GLN A 313 8.92 -20.29 -5.81
C GLN A 313 8.72 -21.05 -7.13
N ASN A 314 8.87 -22.38 -7.12
CA ASN A 314 8.74 -23.21 -8.31
C ASN A 314 7.30 -23.25 -8.86
N ILE A 315 6.30 -23.03 -8.00
CA ILE A 315 4.88 -23.16 -8.38
C ILE A 315 4.13 -21.82 -8.37
N ILE A 316 4.67 -20.74 -7.79
CA ILE A 316 3.92 -19.48 -7.59
C ILE A 316 3.35 -18.93 -8.91
N MET A 317 4.12 -18.99 -9.99
CA MET A 317 3.71 -18.49 -11.31
C MET A 317 2.63 -19.34 -11.99
N THR A 318 2.33 -20.53 -11.48
CA THR A 318 1.25 -21.40 -11.99
C THR A 318 -0.14 -20.94 -11.52
N PHE A 319 -0.21 -20.22 -10.39
CA PHE A 319 -1.46 -19.68 -9.86
C PHE A 319 -1.94 -18.46 -10.66
N GLN A 320 -3.24 -18.27 -10.75
CA GLN A 320 -3.88 -17.14 -11.43
C GLN A 320 -4.21 -15.98 -10.46
N SER A 321 -4.23 -16.23 -9.15
CA SER A 321 -4.58 -15.24 -8.13
C SER A 321 -4.01 -15.60 -6.76
N ALA A 322 -3.84 -14.62 -5.88
CA ALA A 322 -3.45 -14.87 -4.50
C ALA A 322 -4.51 -15.71 -3.77
N SER A 323 -5.80 -15.57 -4.12
CA SER A 323 -6.90 -16.42 -3.67
C SER A 323 -6.68 -17.90 -4.01
N GLN A 324 -6.27 -18.22 -5.24
CA GLN A 324 -5.93 -19.60 -5.62
C GLN A 324 -4.72 -20.12 -4.84
N CYS A 325 -3.68 -19.29 -4.69
CA CYS A 325 -2.50 -19.63 -3.90
C CYS A 325 -2.85 -19.86 -2.42
N ALA A 326 -3.74 -19.05 -1.84
CA ALA A 326 -4.22 -19.21 -0.48
C ALA A 326 -5.00 -20.52 -0.30
N ASN A 327 -5.88 -20.89 -1.23
CA ASN A 327 -6.58 -22.18 -1.18
C ASN A 327 -5.58 -23.35 -1.13
N TYR A 328 -4.54 -23.30 -1.95
CA TYR A 328 -3.46 -24.29 -1.93
C TYR A 328 -2.68 -24.30 -0.60
N LEU A 329 -2.23 -23.14 -0.10
CA LEU A 329 -1.39 -23.05 1.10
C LEU A 329 -2.11 -23.33 2.43
N PHE A 330 -3.44 -23.24 2.42
CA PHE A 330 -4.29 -23.46 3.60
C PHE A 330 -5.19 -24.69 3.46
N ASN A 331 -5.04 -25.48 2.39
CA ASN A 331 -5.84 -26.67 2.08
C ASN A 331 -7.34 -26.39 2.15
N LEU A 332 -7.77 -25.31 1.50
CA LEU A 332 -9.18 -24.92 1.40
C LEU A 332 -9.69 -25.45 0.06
N ASN A 333 -10.67 -26.35 0.13
CA ASN A 333 -11.29 -26.95 -1.05
C ASN A 333 -12.27 -26.00 -1.74
#